data_AF-A0A395CWS8-F1
#
_entry.id   AF-A0A395CWS8-F1
#
_cell.length_a   1.000
_cell.length_b   1.000
_cell.length_c   1.000
_cell.angle_alpha   90.00
_cell.angle_beta   90.00
_cell.angle_gamma   90.00
#
_symmetry.space_group_name_H-M   'P 1'
#
loop_
_entity.id
_entity.type
_entity.pdbx_description
1 polymer ?
#
loop_
_entity_poly.entity_id
_entity_poly.type
_entity_poly.pdbx_seq_one_letter_code
_entity_poly.pdbx_strand_id
1 'polypeptide(L)' 'MSRARANPLDPCCVGADRRVASTRIHARSNIDREAQRDLEAWTVTDDWPEDIPVTRAEIDVIEAWLGDLFDNLFRRHR' A
#
# COMPACT_ATOMS: atom_id res chain seq x y z
N MET A 1 30.68 -8.08 49.48
CA MET A 1 30.05 -6.81 49.07
C MET A 1 29.59 -6.95 47.62
N SER A 2 28.32 -7.29 47.37
CA SER A 2 27.81 -7.59 46.02
C SER A 2 26.91 -6.45 45.54
N ARG A 3 27.29 -5.81 44.42
CA ARG A 3 26.48 -4.78 43.74
C ARG A 3 25.39 -5.47 42.92
N ALA A 4 24.14 -5.37 43.38
CA ALA A 4 22.99 -5.76 42.56
C ALA A 4 22.85 -4.79 41.37
N ARG A 5 22.84 -5.32 40.15
CA ARG A 5 22.50 -4.56 38.94
C ARG A 5 20.98 -4.41 38.88
N ALA A 6 20.49 -3.18 38.73
CA ALA A 6 19.07 -2.90 38.57
C ALA A 6 18.53 -3.57 37.30
N ASN A 7 17.34 -4.17 37.39
CA ASN A 7 16.63 -4.81 36.28
C ASN A 7 15.90 -3.72 35.45
N PRO A 8 16.16 -3.58 34.15
CA PRO A 8 15.52 -2.57 33.30
C PRO A 8 14.02 -2.81 33.05
N LEU A 9 13.47 -3.92 33.54
CA LEU A 9 12.07 -4.33 33.33
C LEU A 9 11.17 -4.10 34.54
N ASP A 10 11.60 -3.32 35.53
CA ASP A 10 10.76 -2.91 36.66
C ASP A 10 9.60 -1.99 36.19
N PRO A 11 8.31 -2.36 36.36
CA PRO A 11 7.18 -1.60 35.84
C PRO A 11 6.83 -0.35 36.67
N CYS A 12 7.45 -0.11 37.82
CA CYS A 12 7.01 0.95 38.74
C CYS A 12 7.43 2.38 38.35
N CYS A 13 8.12 2.58 37.22
CA CYS A 13 8.54 3.90 36.74
C CYS A 13 7.66 4.42 35.58
N VAL A 14 6.33 4.52 35.76
CA VAL A 14 5.45 5.20 34.79
C VAL A 14 5.48 6.71 35.05
N GLY A 15 6.60 7.34 34.72
CA GLY A 15 6.64 8.74 34.36
C GLY A 15 6.39 8.83 32.85
N ALA A 16 5.16 9.14 32.45
CA ALA A 16 4.87 9.45 31.05
C ALA A 16 5.61 10.75 30.67
N ASP A 17 6.85 10.62 30.19
CA ASP A 17 7.54 11.72 29.55
C ASP A 17 6.77 12.06 28.26
N ARG A 18 5.94 13.10 28.38
CA ARG A 18 5.06 13.64 27.34
C ARG A 18 5.81 13.97 26.04
N ARG A 19 7.15 14.05 26.07
CA ARG A 19 7.97 14.23 24.87
C ARG A 19 8.03 13.00 23.96
N VAL A 20 7.95 11.78 24.50
CA VAL A 20 8.08 10.54 23.68
C VAL A 20 6.81 10.26 22.86
N ALA A 21 5.63 10.65 23.37
CA ALA A 21 4.38 10.54 22.63
C ALA A 21 4.30 11.54 21.46
N SER A 22 4.87 12.74 21.63
CA SER A 22 4.83 13.81 20.62
C SER A 22 5.62 13.44 19.35
N THR A 23 6.80 12.83 19.51
CA THR A 23 7.65 12.42 18.37
C THR A 23 7.02 11.31 17.53
N ARG A 24 6.31 10.35 18.14
CA ARG A 24 5.61 9.29 17.38
C ARG A 24 4.43 9.82 16.56
N ILE A 25 3.68 10.78 17.10
CA ILE A 25 2.56 11.40 16.37
C ILE A 25 3.09 12.25 15.21
N HIS A 26 4.18 12.99 15.41
CA HIS A 26 4.82 13.77 14.35
C HIS A 26 5.41 12.87 13.25
N ALA A 27 6.09 11.77 13.61
CA ALA A 27 6.64 10.83 12.63
C ALA A 27 5.54 10.19 11.76
N ARG A 28 4.42 9.75 12.36
CA ARG A 28 3.27 9.25 11.61
C ARG A 28 2.65 10.31 10.69
N SER A 29 2.51 11.55 11.19
CA SER A 29 1.98 12.66 10.38
C SER A 29 2.87 13.07 9.21
N ASN A 30 4.18 12.82 9.31
CA ASN A 30 5.13 13.12 8.25
C ASN A 30 5.13 12.01 7.19
N ILE A 31 5.04 10.75 7.59
CA ILE A 31 4.88 9.61 6.65
C ILE A 31 3.59 9.75 5.84
N ASP A 32 2.48 10.11 6.48
CA ASP A 32 1.20 10.29 5.78
C ASP A 32 1.26 11.46 4.79
N ARG A 33 1.95 12.55 5.13
CA ARG A 33 2.14 13.70 4.24
C ARG A 33 3.10 13.40 3.10
N GLU A 34 4.17 12.65 3.35
CA GLU A 34 5.10 12.20 2.32
C GLU A 34 4.41 11.26 1.33
N ALA A 35 3.65 10.28 1.81
CA ALA A 35 2.85 9.39 0.97
C ALA A 35 1.79 10.16 0.14
N GLN A 36 1.15 11.17 0.74
CA GLN A 36 0.22 12.04 0.01
C GLN A 36 0.94 12.82 -1.10
N ARG A 37 2.12 13.37 -0.83
CA ARG A 37 2.93 14.09 -1.83
C ARG A 37 3.43 13.17 -2.94
N ASP A 38 3.72 11.91 -2.64
CA ASP A 38 4.09 10.91 -3.64
C ASP A 38 2.91 10.56 -4.56
N LEU A 39 1.68 10.51 -4.02
CA LEU A 39 0.47 10.35 -4.84
C LEU A 39 0.18 11.59 -5.69
N GLU A 40 0.36 12.80 -5.15
CA GLU A 40 0.23 14.06 -5.90
C GLU A 40 1.29 14.19 -7.01
N ALA A 41 2.44 13.54 -6.85
CA ALA A 41 3.50 13.48 -7.84
C ALA A 41 3.37 12.30 -8.83
N TRP A 42 2.39 11.40 -8.65
CA TRP A 42 2.20 10.28 -9.56
C TRP A 42 1.56 10.75 -10.86
N THR A 43 2.39 10.81 -11.91
CA THR A 43 1.92 11.01 -13.28
C THR A 43 1.28 9.73 -13.79
N VAL A 44 -0.05 9.74 -13.98
CA VAL A 44 -0.74 8.72 -14.77
C VAL A 44 -0.49 9.05 -16.24
N THR A 45 0.38 8.26 -16.88
CA THR A 45 0.63 8.39 -18.32
C THR A 45 -0.17 7.34 -19.07
N ASP A 46 -0.92 7.80 -20.07
CA ASP A 46 -1.71 6.95 -20.96
C ASP A 46 -0.82 6.46 -22.12
N ASP A 47 0.28 5.76 -21.78
CA ASP A 47 1.29 5.26 -22.74
C ASP A 47 0.80 4.00 -23.49
N TRP A 48 -0.46 3.99 -23.96
CA TRP A 48 -0.96 2.88 -24.75
C TRP A 48 -0.19 2.77 -26.07
N PRO A 49 0.10 1.53 -26.53
CA PRO A 49 0.67 1.34 -27.85
C PRO A 49 -0.30 1.84 -28.93
N GLU A 50 0.25 2.09 -30.12
CA GLU A 50 -0.57 2.29 -31.31
C GLU A 50 -1.51 1.09 -31.52
N ASP A 51 -2.69 1.34 -32.08
CA ASP A 51 -3.70 0.31 -32.33
C ASP A 51 -3.10 -0.89 -33.06
N ILE A 52 -3.00 -2.01 -32.35
CA ILE A 52 -2.47 -3.26 -32.89
C ILE A 52 -3.63 -3.98 -33.59
N PRO A 53 -3.55 -4.23 -34.91
CA PRO A 53 -4.61 -4.94 -35.61
C PRO A 53 -4.67 -6.39 -35.13
N VAL A 54 -5.82 -6.79 -34.59
CA VAL A 54 -6.11 -8.17 -34.18
C VAL A 54 -7.16 -8.75 -35.10
N THR A 55 -6.92 -9.97 -35.59
CA THR A 55 -7.85 -10.69 -36.47
C THR A 55 -8.96 -11.38 -35.68
N ARG A 56 -10.07 -11.73 -36.37
CA ARG A 56 -11.15 -12.48 -35.72
C ARG A 56 -10.68 -13.83 -35.16
N ALA A 57 -9.80 -14.53 -35.89
CA ALA A 57 -9.28 -15.81 -35.44
C ALA A 57 -8.46 -15.69 -34.14
N GLU A 58 -7.72 -14.60 -33.97
CA GLU A 58 -6.98 -14.34 -32.73
C GLU A 58 -7.92 -13.99 -31.57
N ILE A 59 -8.97 -13.21 -31.84
CA ILE A 59 -10.03 -12.93 -30.85
C ILE A 59 -10.66 -14.25 -30.40
N ASP A 60 -11.00 -15.14 -31.33
CA ASP A 60 -11.61 -16.44 -31.02
C ASP A 60 -10.72 -17.29 -30.10
N VAL A 61 -9.39 -17.30 -30.31
CA VAL A 61 -8.44 -18.02 -29.43
C VAL A 61 -8.39 -17.42 -28.03
N ILE A 62 -8.38 -16.09 -27.94
CA ILE A 62 -8.36 -15.38 -26.65
C ILE A 62 -9.66 -15.65 -25.88
N GLU A 63 -10.81 -15.54 -26.55
CA GLU A 63 -12.12 -15.77 -25.95
C GLU A 63 -12.33 -17.24 -25.56
N ALA A 64 -11.77 -18.20 -26.29
CA ALA A 64 -11.82 -19.61 -25.91
C ALA A 64 -11.11 -19.91 -24.58
N TRP A 65 -10.12 -19.10 -24.19
CA TRP A 65 -9.39 -19.28 -22.92
C TRP A 65 -9.88 -18.33 -21.81
N LEU A 66 -10.27 -17.10 -22.16
CA LEU A 66 -10.66 -16.05 -21.20
C LEU A 66 -12.16 -15.80 -21.10
N GLY A 67 -13.00 -16.39 -21.96
CA GLY A 67 -14.43 -16.09 -22.05
C GLY A 67 -15.15 -16.19 -20.71
N ASP A 68 -14.95 -17.30 -19.98
CA ASP A 68 -15.57 -17.52 -18.67
C ASP A 68 -15.08 -16.51 -17.61
N LEU A 69 -13.82 -16.06 -17.70
CA LEU A 69 -13.27 -15.05 -16.80
C LEU A 69 -13.92 -13.70 -17.04
N PHE A 70 -14.02 -13.27 -18.30
CA PHE A 70 -14.65 -12.00 -18.65
C PHE A 70 -16.13 -12.00 -18.27
N ASP A 71 -16.83 -13.07 -18.59
CA ASP A 71 -18.19 -13.29 -18.14
C ASP A 71 -18.32 -13.09 -16.62
N ASN A 72 -17.43 -13.68 -15.83
CA ASN A 72 -17.46 -13.52 -14.38
C ASN A 72 -17.13 -12.09 -13.91
N LEU A 73 -16.08 -11.47 -14.47
CA LEU A 73 -15.66 -10.10 -14.12
C LEU A 73 -16.76 -9.08 -14.43
N PHE A 74 -17.48 -9.26 -15.54
CA PHE A 74 -18.48 -8.29 -16.01
C PHE A 74 -19.91 -8.63 -15.59
N ARG A 75 -20.18 -9.83 -15.05
CA ARG A 75 -21.51 -10.20 -14.49
C ARG A 75 -21.94 -9.33 -13.29
N ARG A 76 -21.01 -8.70 -12.57
CA ARG A 76 -21.30 -7.93 -11.33
C ARG A 76 -21.18 -6.41 -11.48
N HIS A 77 -20.66 -5.89 -12.58
CA HIS A 77 -20.52 -4.44 -12.79
C HIS A 77 -21.61 -3.92 -13.72
N ARG A 78 -22.79 -3.66 -13.13
CA ARG A 78 -23.81 -2.75 -13.67
C ARG A 78 -24.37 -1.90 -12.54
#